data_AF-A0A7S2PGB5-F1
#
_entry.id   AF-A0A7S2PGB5-F1
#
_cell.length_a   1.000
_cell.length_b   1.000
_cell.length_c   1.000
_cell.angle_alpha   90.00
_cell.angle_beta   90.00
_cell.angle_gamma   90.00
#
_symmetry.space_group_name_H-M   'P 1'
#
loop_
_entity.id
_entity.type
_entity.pdbx_description
1 polymer ?
#
loop_
_entity_poly.entity_id
_entity_poly.type
_entity_poly.pdbx_seq_one_letter_code
_entity_poly.pdbx_strand_id
1 'polypeptide(L)'
;SADEFVVGVLGDLHIDPRKMEDYETGKSHFMPIFEEAKEKHGNVAIVSLGDLGESKNCDHNPESDSELFAGTSMCHEMAAGFLGSMGVPYDVVGGNHDLEGLDEFETDKENLEVYLKAHGKETPQFCRQIADKTLLVGMG
;
A
#
# COMPACT_ATOMS: atom_id res chain seq x y z
N SER A 1 -17.36 19.58 6.02
CA SER A 1 -18.75 19.08 6.18
C SER A 1 -18.72 17.59 6.52
N ALA A 2 -19.79 17.00 7.09
CA ALA A 2 -19.90 15.54 7.27
C ALA A 2 -19.99 14.77 5.93
N ASP A 3 -20.27 15.48 4.84
CA ASP A 3 -20.48 14.93 3.49
C ASP A 3 -19.31 15.23 2.54
N GLU A 4 -18.28 15.95 3.01
CA GLU A 4 -17.07 16.25 2.23
C GLU A 4 -15.97 15.28 2.64
N PHE A 5 -15.30 14.70 1.65
CA PHE A 5 -14.20 13.78 1.82
C PHE A 5 -13.26 13.82 0.61
N VAL A 6 -12.03 13.39 0.81
CA VAL A 6 -11.06 13.12 -0.26
C VAL A 6 -10.51 11.71 -0.09
N VAL A 7 -10.51 10.93 -1.18
CA VAL A 7 -9.84 9.63 -1.23
C VAL A 7 -8.81 9.65 -2.34
N GLY A 8 -7.55 9.46 -2.00
CA GLY A 8 -6.52 9.11 -2.97
C GLY A 8 -6.64 7.64 -3.35
N VAL A 9 -6.60 7.33 -4.64
CA VAL A 9 -6.62 5.95 -5.14
C VAL A 9 -5.35 5.73 -5.94
N LEU A 10 -4.62 4.67 -5.62
CA LEU A 10 -3.36 4.29 -6.25
C LEU A 10 -3.39 2.79 -6.54
N GLY A 11 -3.16 2.37 -7.78
CA GLY A 11 -2.95 0.97 -8.14
C GLY A 11 -1.57 0.76 -8.72
N ASP A 12 -1.19 -0.51 -8.87
CA ASP A 12 0.05 -0.93 -9.53
C ASP A 12 1.27 -0.18 -8.98
N LEU A 13 1.41 -0.17 -7.65
CA LEU A 13 2.45 0.63 -6.99
C LEU A 13 3.84 0.19 -7.47
N HIS A 14 4.08 -1.12 -7.51
CA HIS A 14 5.32 -1.73 -7.97
C HIS A 14 6.58 -1.06 -7.44
N ILE A 15 6.64 -0.78 -6.13
CA ILE A 15 7.76 -0.07 -5.52
C ILE A 15 9.09 -0.78 -5.80
N ASP A 16 10.04 -0.05 -6.39
CA ASP A 16 11.39 -0.52 -6.66
C ASP A 16 12.38 0.30 -5.81
N PRO A 17 13.08 -0.32 -4.85
CA PRO A 17 14.04 0.38 -3.97
C PRO A 17 15.16 1.09 -4.75
N ARG A 18 15.42 0.69 -6.00
CA ARG A 18 16.47 1.25 -6.86
C ARG A 18 16.04 2.55 -7.56
N LYS A 19 14.73 2.85 -7.60
CA LYS A 19 14.19 4.00 -8.38
C LYS A 19 13.06 4.76 -7.66
N MET A 20 13.39 5.50 -6.60
CA MET A 20 12.38 6.18 -5.78
C MET A 20 11.84 7.52 -6.32
N GLU A 21 12.45 8.10 -7.35
CA GLU A 21 12.12 9.45 -7.85
C GLU A 21 10.68 9.60 -8.38
N ASP A 22 10.16 8.57 -9.06
CA ASP A 22 8.79 8.57 -9.61
C ASP A 22 7.75 8.51 -8.49
N TYR A 23 8.04 7.78 -7.41
CA TYR A 23 7.17 7.63 -6.24
C TYR A 23 7.07 8.93 -5.47
N GLU A 24 8.19 9.63 -5.26
CA GLU A 24 8.19 10.95 -4.64
C GLU A 24 7.46 11.98 -5.50
N THR A 25 7.61 11.91 -6.82
CA THR A 25 6.85 12.75 -7.76
C THR A 25 5.36 12.45 -7.67
N GLY A 26 4.96 11.18 -7.71
CA GLY A 26 3.57 10.74 -7.56
C GLY A 26 2.95 11.20 -6.24
N LYS A 27 3.67 10.98 -5.12
CA LYS A 27 3.30 11.46 -3.79
C LYS A 27 3.07 12.98 -3.79
N SER A 28 3.94 13.76 -4.43
CA SER A 28 3.82 15.22 -4.49
C SER A 28 2.52 15.70 -5.13
N HIS A 29 1.89 14.91 -6.01
CA HIS A 29 0.59 15.24 -6.58
C HIS A 29 -0.56 15.10 -5.56
N PHE A 30 -0.45 14.17 -4.62
CA PHE A 30 -1.45 13.96 -3.56
C PHE A 30 -1.37 15.03 -2.46
N MET A 31 -0.15 15.41 -2.06
CA MET A 31 0.08 16.17 -0.84
C MET A 31 -0.71 17.49 -0.76
N PRO A 32 -0.73 18.38 -1.78
CA PRO A 32 -1.47 19.64 -1.69
C PRO A 32 -2.98 19.42 -1.49
N ILE A 33 -3.55 18.42 -2.15
CA ILE A 33 -4.98 18.08 -2.04
C ILE A 33 -5.29 17.52 -0.65
N PHE A 34 -4.41 16.67 -0.13
CA PHE A 34 -4.57 16.11 1.22
C PHE A 34 -4.41 17.18 2.29
N GLU A 35 -3.47 18.10 2.14
CA GLU A 35 -3.28 19.23 3.07
C GLU A 35 -4.50 20.14 3.09
N GLU A 36 -5.00 20.56 1.93
CA GLU A 36 -6.22 21.38 1.84
C GLU A 36 -7.43 20.68 2.47
N ALA A 37 -7.63 19.39 2.16
CA ALA A 37 -8.75 18.61 2.67
C ALA A 37 -8.64 18.36 4.19
N LYS A 38 -7.42 18.14 4.70
CA LYS A 38 -7.14 18.03 6.14
C LYS A 38 -7.55 19.32 6.86
N GLU A 39 -7.16 20.48 6.32
CA GLU A 39 -7.50 21.79 6.90
C GLU A 39 -9.00 22.08 6.84
N LYS A 40 -9.66 21.72 5.73
CA LYS A 40 -11.07 22.04 5.50
C LYS A 40 -12.05 21.15 6.28
N HIS A 41 -11.81 19.84 6.31
CA HIS A 41 -12.76 18.89 6.91
C HIS A 41 -12.14 17.65 7.57
N GLY A 42 -10.85 17.36 7.36
CA GLY A 42 -10.17 16.23 8.03
C GLY A 42 -10.49 14.83 7.47
N ASN A 43 -11.61 14.67 6.76
CA ASN A 43 -11.99 13.40 6.11
C ASN A 43 -11.14 13.11 4.87
N VAL A 44 -9.95 12.55 5.07
CA VAL A 44 -9.01 12.17 4.00
C VAL A 44 -8.53 10.74 4.21
N ALA A 45 -8.47 9.96 3.14
CA ALA A 45 -7.92 8.61 3.17
C ALA A 45 -7.21 8.25 1.85
N ILE A 46 -6.45 7.16 1.87
CA ILE A 46 -5.88 6.52 0.68
C ILE A 46 -6.42 5.09 0.56
N VAL A 47 -6.62 4.63 -0.66
CA VAL A 47 -6.73 3.21 -0.99
C VAL A 47 -5.66 2.85 -1.99
N SER A 48 -4.83 1.87 -1.63
CA SER A 48 -4.00 1.15 -2.57
C SER A 48 -4.76 -0.05 -3.13
N LEU A 49 -4.66 -0.25 -4.44
CA LEU A 49 -5.22 -1.40 -5.17
C LEU A 49 -4.20 -2.55 -5.33
N GLY A 50 -3.12 -2.53 -4.54
CA GLY A 50 -2.17 -3.62 -4.45
C GLY A 50 -1.05 -3.55 -5.47
N ASP A 51 -0.46 -4.71 -5.73
CA ASP A 51 0.75 -4.91 -6.54
C ASP A 51 1.85 -3.98 -6.05
N LEU A 52 2.21 -4.16 -4.78
CA LEU A 52 2.96 -3.20 -3.99
C LEU A 52 4.43 -3.12 -4.38
N GLY A 53 5.02 -4.23 -4.79
CA GLY A 53 6.44 -4.36 -5.12
C GLY A 53 6.69 -4.67 -6.59
N GLU A 54 7.87 -4.32 -7.08
CA GLU A 54 8.31 -4.71 -8.41
C GLU A 54 8.44 -6.24 -8.53
N SER A 55 7.85 -6.81 -9.58
CA SER A 55 7.83 -8.24 -9.87
C SER A 55 9.14 -8.69 -10.54
N LYS A 56 10.29 -8.23 -10.02
CA LYS A 56 11.64 -8.56 -10.48
C LYS A 56 12.59 -8.63 -9.29
N ASN A 57 13.78 -9.18 -9.51
CA ASN A 57 14.87 -9.03 -8.55
C ASN A 57 15.31 -7.56 -8.47
N CYS A 58 15.31 -7.03 -7.26
CA CYS A 58 15.70 -5.66 -6.92
C CYS A 58 17.00 -5.57 -6.11
N ASP A 59 17.88 -6.57 -6.21
CA ASP A 59 19.16 -6.66 -5.50
C ASP A 59 19.01 -6.59 -3.96
N HIS A 60 17.82 -6.97 -3.46
CA HIS A 60 17.45 -6.88 -2.05
C HIS A 60 17.97 -8.05 -1.21
N ASN A 61 18.19 -9.21 -1.85
CA ASN A 61 18.74 -10.40 -1.23
C ASN A 61 20.09 -10.75 -1.87
N PRO A 62 21.22 -10.56 -1.17
CA PRO A 62 22.55 -10.86 -1.73
C PRO A 62 22.81 -12.36 -1.93
N GLU A 63 21.99 -13.23 -1.32
CA GLU A 63 22.10 -14.69 -1.42
C GLU A 63 21.26 -15.28 -2.56
N SER A 64 20.41 -14.46 -3.23
CA SER A 64 19.56 -14.88 -4.34
C SER A 64 19.53 -13.85 -5.47
N ASP A 65 19.97 -14.26 -6.66
CA ASP A 65 19.96 -13.44 -7.88
C ASP A 65 18.63 -13.48 -8.65
N SER A 66 17.67 -14.26 -8.17
CA SER A 66 16.40 -14.52 -8.85
C SER A 66 15.15 -14.26 -8.00
N GLU A 67 15.31 -14.09 -6.68
CA GLU A 67 14.18 -13.76 -5.80
C GLU A 67 13.49 -12.48 -6.28
N LEU A 68 12.16 -12.53 -6.40
CA LEU A 68 11.33 -11.38 -6.73
C LEU A 68 11.19 -10.47 -5.51
N PHE A 69 11.22 -9.16 -5.71
CA PHE A 69 11.01 -8.23 -4.61
C PHE A 69 9.54 -8.22 -4.13
N ALA A 70 8.59 -8.32 -5.06
CA ALA A 70 7.17 -8.37 -4.75
C ALA A 70 6.81 -9.48 -3.75
N GLY A 71 5.96 -9.14 -2.79
CA GLY A 71 5.48 -10.07 -1.76
C GLY A 71 6.49 -10.42 -0.67
N THR A 72 7.72 -9.89 -0.69
CA THR A 72 8.70 -10.08 0.40
C THR A 72 8.36 -9.21 1.62
N SER A 73 8.88 -9.55 2.79
CA SER A 73 8.80 -8.72 4.00
C SER A 73 9.32 -7.31 3.74
N MET A 74 10.47 -7.19 3.04
CA MET A 74 11.07 -5.89 2.72
C MET A 74 10.18 -5.06 1.80
N CYS A 75 9.53 -5.69 0.82
CA CYS A 75 8.56 -5.01 -0.04
C CYS A 75 7.39 -4.46 0.78
N HIS A 76 6.77 -5.27 1.63
CA HIS A 76 5.63 -4.81 2.43
C HIS A 76 6.00 -3.69 3.41
N GLU A 77 7.17 -3.77 4.05
CA GLU A 77 7.67 -2.70 4.93
C GLU A 77 7.91 -1.39 4.15
N MET A 78 8.50 -1.47 2.96
CA MET A 78 8.75 -0.31 2.11
C MET A 78 7.45 0.31 1.61
N ALA A 79 6.51 -0.50 1.12
CA ALA A 79 5.20 -0.04 0.67
C ALA A 79 4.39 0.58 1.81
N ALA A 80 4.39 -0.03 2.99
CA ALA A 80 3.75 0.52 4.19
C ALA A 80 4.37 1.87 4.59
N GLY A 81 5.70 1.98 4.52
CA GLY A 81 6.43 3.22 4.76
C GLY A 81 6.05 4.32 3.76
N PHE A 82 6.00 4.01 2.47
CA PHE A 82 5.62 4.95 1.42
C PHE A 82 4.17 5.44 1.59
N LEU A 83 3.20 4.53 1.70
CA LEU A 83 1.79 4.86 1.88
C LEU A 83 1.56 5.65 3.18
N GLY A 84 2.19 5.22 4.27
CA GLY A 84 2.13 5.91 5.56
C GLY A 84 2.77 7.31 5.53
N SER A 85 3.76 7.55 4.67
CA SER A 85 4.47 8.83 4.58
C SER A 85 3.60 9.99 4.08
N MET A 86 2.41 9.72 3.52
CA MET A 86 1.43 10.74 3.12
C MET A 86 0.63 11.28 4.33
N GLY A 87 0.78 10.66 5.50
CA GLY A 87 0.22 11.15 6.77
C GLY A 87 -1.30 11.21 6.79
N VAL A 88 -1.97 10.34 6.04
CA VAL A 88 -3.42 10.11 6.08
C VAL A 88 -3.67 8.61 6.31
N PRO A 89 -4.81 8.21 6.88
CA PRO A 89 -5.19 6.81 6.94
C PRO A 89 -5.17 6.18 5.55
N TYR A 90 -4.59 4.99 5.43
CA TYR A 90 -4.63 4.21 4.20
C TYR A 90 -5.17 2.81 4.46
N ASP A 91 -5.73 2.22 3.42
CA ASP A 91 -6.10 0.82 3.37
C ASP A 91 -5.53 0.21 2.06
N VAL A 92 -5.26 -1.09 2.07
CA VAL A 92 -4.74 -1.84 0.91
C VAL A 92 -5.71 -2.95 0.56
N VAL A 93 -6.02 -3.07 -0.73
CA VAL A 93 -6.54 -4.28 -1.37
C VAL A 93 -5.34 -5.01 -1.96
N GLY A 94 -5.13 -6.28 -1.59
CA GLY A 94 -4.03 -7.07 -2.15
C GLY A 94 -4.21 -7.31 -3.66
N GLY A 95 -3.14 -7.11 -4.41
CA GLY A 95 -3.00 -7.48 -5.82
C GLY A 95 -2.42 -8.89 -5.97
N ASN A 96 -2.25 -9.33 -7.22
CA ASN A 96 -1.74 -10.68 -7.47
C ASN A 96 -0.25 -10.82 -7.12
N HIS A 97 0.52 -9.74 -7.15
CA HIS A 97 1.95 -9.75 -6.83
C HIS A 97 2.23 -9.68 -5.33
N ASP A 98 1.24 -9.34 -4.50
CA ASP A 98 1.43 -9.11 -3.08
C ASP A 98 1.64 -10.39 -2.25
N LEU A 99 1.45 -11.56 -2.87
CA LEU A 99 1.73 -12.86 -2.26
C LEU A 99 2.76 -13.66 -3.07
N GLU A 100 3.66 -12.99 -3.79
CA GLU A 100 4.74 -13.62 -4.58
C GLU A 100 6.07 -13.82 -3.83
N GLY A 101 6.14 -13.55 -2.52
CA GLY A 101 7.30 -13.81 -1.65
C GLY A 101 7.58 -15.31 -1.39
N LEU A 102 7.42 -16.16 -2.42
CA LEU A 102 7.50 -17.62 -2.33
C LEU A 102 8.91 -18.14 -2.03
N ASP A 103 9.94 -17.33 -2.32
CA ASP A 103 11.33 -17.66 -1.98
C ASP A 103 11.63 -17.37 -0.50
N GLU A 104 10.89 -16.43 0.12
CA GLU A 104 11.04 -16.06 1.54
C GLU A 104 10.18 -16.93 2.47
N PHE A 105 8.99 -17.34 2.02
CA PHE A 105 7.99 -18.02 2.85
C PHE A 105 7.71 -19.45 2.39
N GLU A 106 7.67 -20.39 3.33
CA GLU A 106 7.37 -21.80 3.02
C GLU A 106 5.88 -22.02 2.70
N THR A 107 5.00 -21.14 3.18
CA THR A 107 3.54 -21.29 3.04
C THR A 107 2.82 -19.98 2.71
N ASP A 108 1.71 -20.09 1.96
CA ASP A 108 0.79 -18.97 1.70
C ASP A 108 0.29 -18.29 2.98
N LYS A 109 0.20 -19.05 4.07
CA LYS A 109 -0.24 -18.55 5.38
C LYS A 109 0.78 -17.59 5.98
N GLU A 110 2.06 -17.93 5.94
CA GLU A 110 3.15 -17.08 6.44
C GLU A 110 3.26 -15.80 5.61
N ASN A 111 3.18 -15.95 4.29
CA ASN A 111 3.18 -14.83 3.34
C ASN A 111 2.01 -13.86 3.65
N LEU A 112 0.79 -14.39 3.79
CA LEU A 112 -0.37 -13.58 4.14
C LEU A 112 -0.23 -12.92 5.52
N GLU A 113 0.33 -13.61 6.51
CA GLU A 113 0.56 -13.04 7.85
C GLU A 113 1.51 -11.84 7.80
N VAL A 114 2.55 -11.88 6.97
CA VAL A 114 3.46 -10.75 6.77
C VAL A 114 2.77 -9.57 6.09
N TYR A 115 2.02 -9.81 5.01
CA TYR A 115 1.19 -8.78 4.36
C TYR A 115 0.25 -8.10 5.37
N LEU A 116 -0.50 -8.87 6.14
CA LEU A 116 -1.45 -8.35 7.13
C LEU A 116 -0.75 -7.54 8.21
N LYS A 117 0.35 -8.06 8.75
CA LYS A 117 1.13 -7.41 9.82
C LYS A 117 1.74 -6.09 9.35
N ALA A 118 2.36 -6.07 8.16
CA ALA A 118 3.02 -4.89 7.62
C ALA A 118 2.04 -3.73 7.39
N HIS A 119 0.82 -4.04 6.97
CA HIS A 119 -0.22 -3.05 6.71
C HIS A 119 -1.18 -2.82 7.90
N GLY A 120 -0.91 -3.43 9.06
CA GLY A 120 -1.72 -3.24 10.27
C GLY A 120 -3.16 -3.77 10.13
N LYS A 121 -3.35 -4.83 9.35
CA LYS A 121 -4.66 -5.41 9.02
C LYS A 121 -4.89 -6.67 9.86
N GLU A 122 -6.12 -6.85 10.33
CA GLU A 122 -6.56 -8.13 10.93
C GLU A 122 -7.01 -9.14 9.85
N THR A 123 -7.55 -8.63 8.73
CA THR A 123 -8.07 -9.42 7.61
C THR A 123 -7.70 -8.79 6.27
N PRO A 124 -7.66 -9.56 5.16
CA PRO A 124 -7.34 -9.02 3.83
C PRO A 124 -8.31 -7.93 3.37
N GLN A 125 -9.60 -8.13 3.64
CA GLN A 125 -10.67 -7.16 3.36
C GLN A 125 -10.71 -6.00 4.37
N PHE A 126 -11.37 -4.91 4.00
CA PHE A 126 -11.68 -3.80 4.90
C PHE A 126 -13.01 -3.12 4.54
N CYS A 127 -13.58 -2.41 5.51
CA CYS A 127 -14.74 -1.54 5.30
C CYS A 127 -14.61 -0.31 6.21
N ARG A 128 -14.65 0.89 5.60
CA ARG A 128 -14.52 2.18 6.29
C ARG A 128 -15.65 3.10 5.84
N GLN A 129 -16.34 3.73 6.79
CA GLN A 129 -17.20 4.86 6.47
C GLN A 129 -16.35 6.14 6.37
N ILE A 130 -16.43 6.83 5.23
CA ILE A 130 -15.60 8.04 4.95
C ILE A 130 -16.40 9.34 4.94
N ALA A 131 -17.73 9.26 4.84
CA ALA A 131 -18.67 10.37 4.92
C ALA A 131 -20.10 9.85 5.21
N ASP A 132 -21.09 10.76 5.37
CA ASP A 132 -22.49 10.34 5.48
C ASP A 132 -22.88 9.46 4.28
N LYS A 133 -23.52 8.32 4.57
CA LYS A 133 -23.95 7.32 3.59
C LYS A 133 -22.88 6.82 2.61
N THR A 134 -21.59 7.00 2.92
CA THR A 134 -20.48 6.66 2.00
C THR A 134 -19.53 5.67 2.65
N LEU A 135 -19.43 4.47 2.05
CA LEU A 135 -18.51 3.41 2.46
C LEU A 135 -17.40 3.24 1.42
N LEU A 136 -16.21 2.95 1.92
CA LEU A 136 -15.06 2.49 1.17
C LEU A 136 -14.79 1.04 1.57
N VAL A 137 -14.90 0.14 0.60
CA VAL A 137 -14.85 -1.31 0.83
C VAL A 137 -13.82 -1.91 -0.11
N GLY A 138 -12.92 -2.70 0.46
CA GLY A 138 -11.95 -3.49 -0.28
C GLY A 138 -12.14 -4.97 0.03
N MET A 139 -12.12 -5.80 -1.00
CA MET A 139 -12.20 -7.25 -0.90
C MET A 139 -10.82 -7.81 -1.22
N GLY A 140 -10.33 -8.74 -0.39
CA GLY A 140 -9.10 -9.50 -0.62
C GLY A 140 -9.39 -10.97 -0.78
#